data_AF-A0A8K1LG09-F1
#
_entry.id   AF-A0A8K1LG09-F1
#
_cell.length_a   1.000
_cell.length_b   1.000
_cell.length_c   1.000
_cell.angle_alpha   90.00
_cell.angle_beta   90.00
_cell.angle_gamma   90.00
#
_symmetry.space_group_name_H-M   'P 1'
#
loop_
_entity.id
_entity.type
_entity.pdbx_description
1 polymer ?
#
loop_
_entity_poly.entity_id
_entity_poly.type
_entity_poly.pdbx_seq_one_letter_code
_entity_poly.pdbx_strand_id
1 'polypeptide(L)'
;MVAVLFNLKHLFKCLHSKTEYQLWEPTWRDLLRDTLPSLLEDPETAEDINGDEITLKHLMGEGDWVTAAKQASDILRPVLEKITQLAKKAFLEMWPSGPLQYYLDIFQDPNEHYLQFIEQLSAAVDQQVQEDLARKEVVRSTAFTHANESCKKAILTLPKKPKPTLQDYLQVVAEVVPVMTPGRPGRRDHHHQMVGATAATETPAMTPTPRTPGQMRQSSRGPADRPCALCGKKGHWW
;
A
#
# COMPACT_ATOMS: atom_id res chain seq x y z
N MET A 1 13.05 0.26 -26.86
CA MET A 1 12.29 1.52 -27.03
C MET A 1 12.97 2.55 -26.13
N VAL A 2 13.58 3.59 -26.71
CA VAL A 2 14.24 4.66 -25.93
C VAL A 2 13.20 5.76 -25.73
N ALA A 3 12.98 6.18 -24.49
CA ALA A 3 11.99 7.20 -24.18
C ALA A 3 12.61 8.59 -24.40
N VAL A 4 11.85 9.48 -25.05
CA VAL A 4 12.22 10.89 -25.15
C VAL A 4 11.80 11.65 -23.89
N LEU A 5 12.45 12.77 -23.62
CA LEU A 5 12.30 13.54 -22.38
C LEU A 5 10.86 14.01 -22.15
N PHE A 6 10.17 14.41 -23.22
CA PHE A 6 8.77 14.81 -23.17
C PHE A 6 7.90 13.68 -22.57
N ASN A 7 8.10 12.45 -23.04
CA ASN A 7 7.37 11.29 -22.56
C ASN A 7 7.77 10.94 -21.12
N LEU A 8 9.05 11.08 -20.75
CA LEU A 8 9.51 10.89 -19.38
C LEU A 8 8.83 11.89 -18.44
N LYS A 9 8.88 13.19 -18.73
CA LYS A 9 8.22 14.21 -17.91
C LYS A 9 6.72 13.96 -17.80
N HIS A 10 6.06 13.54 -18.88
CA HIS A 10 4.64 13.22 -18.85
C HIS A 10 4.36 11.99 -17.97
N LEU A 11 5.12 10.90 -18.15
CA LEU A 11 5.01 9.68 -17.35
C LEU A 11 5.20 9.97 -15.86
N PHE A 12 6.26 10.69 -15.49
CA PHE A 12 6.56 11.01 -14.09
C PHE A 12 5.53 11.96 -13.48
N LYS A 13 4.94 12.89 -14.25
CA LYS A 13 3.78 13.68 -13.79
C LYS A 13 2.56 12.81 -13.48
N CYS A 14 2.37 11.70 -14.19
CA CYS A 14 1.27 10.76 -13.95
C CYS A 14 1.55 9.81 -12.77
N LEU A 15 2.82 9.46 -12.54
CA LEU A 15 3.24 8.59 -11.45
C LEU A 15 3.29 9.30 -10.09
N HIS A 16 3.62 10.60 -10.08
CA HIS A 16 3.83 11.38 -8.88
C HIS A 16 2.63 12.21 -8.44
N SER A 17 2.55 12.47 -7.13
CA SER A 17 1.81 13.63 -6.66
C SER A 17 2.46 14.93 -7.15
N LYS A 18 1.70 16.03 -7.17
CA LYS A 18 2.21 17.34 -7.61
C LYS A 18 3.49 17.75 -6.85
N THR A 19 3.55 17.48 -5.54
CA THR A 19 4.68 17.85 -4.67
C THR A 19 5.91 16.96 -4.92
N GLU A 20 5.71 15.66 -5.12
CA GLU A 20 6.79 14.74 -5.48
C GLU A 20 7.41 15.12 -6.83
N TYR A 21 6.60 15.45 -7.83
CA TYR A 21 7.12 15.90 -9.12
C TYR A 21 7.97 17.18 -8.98
N GLN A 22 7.56 18.11 -8.12
CA GLN A 22 8.31 19.34 -7.84
C GLN A 22 9.65 19.10 -7.14
N LEU A 23 9.83 17.98 -6.46
CA LEU A 23 11.12 17.55 -5.88
C LEU A 23 11.96 16.77 -6.90
N TRP A 24 11.29 15.94 -7.71
CA TRP A 24 11.93 15.06 -8.69
C TRP A 24 12.60 15.83 -9.83
N GLU A 25 11.88 16.77 -10.45
CA GLU A 25 12.37 17.47 -11.65
C GLU A 25 13.66 18.29 -11.37
N PRO A 26 13.79 19.03 -10.24
CA PRO A 26 15.05 19.66 -9.87
C PRO A 26 16.18 18.65 -9.60
N THR A 27 15.90 17.57 -8.88
CA THR A 27 16.90 16.52 -8.59
C THR A 27 17.45 15.90 -9.87
N TRP A 28 16.56 15.60 -10.81
CA TRP A 28 16.95 15.08 -12.12
C TRP A 28 17.74 16.11 -12.94
N ARG A 29 17.35 17.39 -12.91
CA ARG A 29 18.09 18.48 -13.55
C ARG A 29 19.52 18.59 -13.01
N ASP A 30 19.69 18.47 -11.70
CA ASP A 30 21.01 18.55 -11.07
C ASP A 30 21.90 17.39 -11.50
N LEU A 31 21.38 16.15 -11.50
CA LEU A 31 22.11 14.99 -12.02
C LEU A 31 22.52 15.14 -13.50
N LEU A 32 21.65 15.72 -14.34
CA LEU A 32 21.96 15.97 -15.75
C LEU A 32 23.03 17.04 -15.90
N ARG A 33 22.98 18.10 -15.10
CA ARG A 33 23.98 19.17 -15.09
C ARG A 33 25.36 18.65 -14.68
N ASP A 34 25.41 17.80 -13.66
CA ASP A 34 26.65 17.20 -13.17
C ASP A 34 27.24 16.20 -14.19
N THR A 35 26.39 15.56 -14.99
CA THR A 35 26.80 14.61 -16.02
C THR A 35 27.19 15.30 -17.34
N LEU A 36 26.71 16.52 -17.59
CA LEU A 36 26.93 17.23 -18.86
C LEU A 36 28.41 17.32 -19.27
N PRO A 37 29.37 17.67 -18.39
CA PRO A 37 30.78 17.69 -18.77
C PRO A 37 31.28 16.35 -19.31
N SER A 38 30.86 15.23 -18.70
CA SER A 38 31.26 13.90 -19.16
C SER A 38 30.67 13.51 -20.52
N LEU A 39 29.51 14.07 -20.89
CA LEU A 39 28.93 13.88 -22.23
C LEU A 39 29.67 14.69 -23.29
N LEU A 40 30.20 15.86 -22.93
CA LEU A 40 30.98 16.71 -23.82
C LEU A 40 32.40 16.18 -24.08
N GLU A 41 32.95 15.36 -23.17
CA GLU A 41 34.24 14.70 -23.36
C GLU A 41 34.16 13.52 -24.35
N ASP A 42 32.98 12.93 -24.54
CA ASP A 42 32.76 11.78 -25.41
C ASP A 42 32.33 12.24 -26.81
N PRO A 43 33.12 11.97 -27.88
CA PRO A 43 32.79 12.39 -29.23
C PRO A 43 31.51 11.74 -29.78
N GLU A 44 31.02 10.64 -29.20
CA GLU A 44 29.75 10.04 -29.61
C GLU A 44 28.53 10.72 -28.97
N THR A 45 28.73 11.61 -27.99
CA THR A 45 27.64 12.26 -27.26
C THR A 45 27.78 13.78 -27.13
N ALA A 46 28.92 14.35 -27.52
CA ALA A 46 29.19 15.78 -27.35
C ALA A 46 28.32 16.67 -28.24
N GLU A 47 27.92 16.17 -29.41
CA GLU A 47 27.12 16.90 -30.40
C GLU A 47 25.76 16.22 -30.64
N ASP A 48 24.77 17.00 -31.04
CA ASP A 48 23.49 16.53 -31.51
C ASP A 48 23.56 16.06 -32.97
N ILE A 49 22.43 15.64 -33.56
CA ILE A 49 22.39 15.16 -34.95
C ILE A 49 22.71 16.26 -35.97
N ASN A 50 22.57 17.53 -35.60
CA ASN A 50 22.87 18.68 -36.45
C ASN A 50 24.32 19.17 -36.31
N GLY A 51 25.10 18.58 -35.39
CA GLY A 51 26.47 19.01 -35.08
C GLY A 51 26.55 20.16 -34.09
N ASP A 52 25.45 20.47 -33.38
CA ASP A 52 25.45 21.44 -32.30
C ASP A 52 25.85 20.77 -30.99
N GLU A 53 26.66 21.43 -30.16
CA GLU A 53 27.06 20.92 -28.85
C GLU A 53 25.83 20.64 -27.95
N ILE A 54 25.82 19.48 -27.29
CA ILE A 54 24.76 19.12 -26.34
C ILE A 54 24.78 20.09 -25.16
N THR A 55 23.61 20.62 -24.83
CA THR A 55 23.43 21.55 -23.70
C THR A 55 22.39 21.04 -22.71
N LEU A 56 22.37 21.61 -21.51
CA LEU A 56 21.35 21.29 -20.50
C LEU A 56 19.91 21.49 -21.03
N LYS A 57 19.70 22.41 -21.99
CA LYS A 57 18.38 22.60 -22.64
C LYS A 57 17.97 21.38 -23.48
N HIS A 58 18.91 20.75 -24.19
CA HIS A 58 18.68 19.48 -24.87
C HIS A 58 18.28 18.41 -23.83
N LEU A 59 19.06 18.30 -22.75
CA LEU A 59 18.89 17.31 -21.69
C LEU A 59 17.63 17.48 -20.84
N MET A 60 17.02 18.67 -20.84
CA MET A 60 15.78 18.97 -20.11
C MET A 60 14.55 19.16 -21.00
N GLY A 61 14.71 19.07 -22.33
CA GLY A 61 13.63 19.28 -23.29
C GLY A 61 13.07 20.70 -23.24
N GLU A 62 13.98 21.68 -23.16
CA GLU A 62 13.67 23.11 -23.01
C GLU A 62 13.99 23.88 -24.30
N GLY A 63 13.42 25.07 -24.44
CA GLY A 63 13.63 25.90 -25.63
C GLY A 63 13.10 25.19 -26.87
N ASP A 64 14.01 24.86 -27.77
CA ASP A 64 13.71 24.20 -29.03
C ASP A 64 13.26 22.74 -28.88
N TRP A 65 13.70 22.05 -27.82
CA TRP A 65 13.44 20.62 -27.63
C TRP A 65 12.19 20.35 -26.79
N VAL A 66 11.17 21.21 -26.83
CA VAL A 66 9.92 21.01 -26.05
C VAL A 66 9.02 19.91 -26.61
N THR A 67 9.19 19.54 -27.88
CA THR A 67 8.35 18.51 -28.53
C THR A 67 9.05 17.16 -28.59
N ALA A 68 8.28 16.07 -28.46
CA ALA A 68 8.78 14.72 -28.59
C ALA A 68 9.41 14.45 -29.97
N ALA A 69 8.85 15.03 -31.04
CA ALA A 69 9.37 14.87 -32.40
C ALA A 69 10.77 15.47 -32.53
N LYS A 70 10.96 16.71 -32.05
CA LYS A 70 12.27 17.39 -32.11
C LYS A 70 13.32 16.72 -31.25
N GLN A 71 12.93 16.22 -30.07
CA GLN A 71 13.83 15.40 -29.24
C GLN A 71 14.25 14.10 -29.93
N ALA A 72 13.32 13.42 -30.60
CA ALA A 72 13.61 12.17 -31.29
C ALA A 72 14.46 12.35 -32.56
N SER A 73 14.37 13.52 -33.21
CA SER A 73 15.11 13.84 -34.43
C SER A 73 16.50 14.40 -34.17
N ASP A 74 16.68 15.18 -33.09
CA ASP A 74 17.89 15.97 -32.89
C ASP A 74 18.83 15.32 -31.86
N ILE A 75 18.27 14.64 -30.84
CA ILE A 75 19.08 14.10 -29.73
C ILE A 75 19.51 12.67 -30.05
N LEU A 76 20.81 12.42 -29.96
CA LEU A 76 21.40 11.09 -30.16
C LEU A 76 20.84 10.06 -29.17
N ARG A 77 20.68 8.83 -29.65
CA ARG A 77 20.21 7.70 -28.84
C ARG A 77 21.02 7.48 -27.54
N PRO A 78 22.37 7.43 -27.54
CA PRO A 78 23.13 7.25 -26.29
C PRO A 78 22.84 8.35 -25.26
N VAL A 79 22.63 9.58 -25.71
CA VAL A 79 22.25 10.71 -24.86
C VAL A 79 20.85 10.50 -24.26
N LEU A 80 19.85 10.10 -25.08
CA LEU A 80 18.50 9.78 -24.60
C LEU A 80 18.49 8.63 -23.58
N GLU A 81 19.32 7.61 -23.79
CA GLU A 81 19.47 6.50 -22.85
C GLU A 81 20.07 6.98 -21.52
N LYS A 82 21.13 7.80 -21.56
CA LYS A 82 21.72 8.39 -20.35
C LYS A 82 20.71 9.25 -19.58
N ILE A 83 19.96 10.10 -20.29
CA ILE A 83 18.90 10.94 -19.71
C ILE A 83 17.85 10.07 -19.00
N THR A 84 17.42 8.99 -19.66
CA THR A 84 16.47 8.01 -19.09
C THR A 84 17.02 7.34 -17.83
N GLN A 85 18.30 6.96 -17.81
CA GLN A 85 18.91 6.34 -16.62
C GLN A 85 18.99 7.31 -15.45
N LEU A 86 19.35 8.57 -15.71
CA LEU A 86 19.39 9.60 -14.67
C LEU A 86 17.99 9.96 -14.15
N ALA A 87 16.96 9.90 -15.01
CA ALA A 87 15.56 10.07 -14.61
C ALA A 87 15.12 9.00 -13.61
N LYS A 88 15.46 7.73 -13.91
CA LYS A 88 15.22 6.59 -13.02
C LYS A 88 16.01 6.70 -11.72
N LYS A 89 17.28 7.10 -11.80
CA LYS A 89 18.13 7.33 -10.62
C LYS A 89 17.51 8.38 -9.71
N ALA A 90 17.16 9.55 -10.24
CA ALA A 90 16.49 10.62 -9.50
C ALA A 90 15.20 10.15 -8.82
N PHE A 91 14.41 9.32 -9.52
CA PHE A 91 13.18 8.76 -8.97
C PHE A 91 13.44 7.86 -7.76
N LEU A 92 14.40 6.94 -7.88
CA LEU A 92 14.75 6.00 -6.81
C LEU A 92 15.41 6.72 -5.62
N GLU A 93 16.25 7.72 -5.87
CA GLU A 93 16.92 8.49 -4.82
C GLU A 93 15.98 9.47 -4.11
N MET A 94 14.96 10.01 -4.80
CA MET A 94 13.95 10.88 -4.19
C MET A 94 13.05 10.11 -3.21
N TRP A 95 12.95 8.79 -3.34
CA TRP A 95 12.33 7.94 -2.35
C TRP A 95 13.41 7.21 -1.53
N PRO A 96 14.12 7.89 -0.60
CA PRO A 96 14.75 7.15 0.47
C PRO A 96 13.58 6.52 1.23
N SER A 97 13.32 5.23 1.04
CA SER A 97 12.27 4.40 1.64
C SER A 97 11.50 4.98 2.83
N GLY A 98 10.65 6.00 2.65
CA GLY A 98 10.02 6.75 3.75
C GLY A 98 10.95 7.01 4.96
N PRO A 99 10.41 7.21 6.16
CA PRO A 99 11.13 6.84 7.36
C PRO A 99 11.42 5.34 7.26
N LEU A 100 12.69 4.94 7.44
CA LEU A 100 13.06 3.52 7.52
C LEU A 100 12.22 2.87 8.65
N GLN A 101 11.19 2.12 8.28
CA GLN A 101 10.45 1.31 9.24
C GLN A 101 11.30 0.09 9.56
N TYR A 102 11.83 0.01 10.78
CA TYR A 102 12.53 -1.19 11.22
C TYR A 102 11.57 -2.36 11.19
N TYR A 103 11.99 -3.49 10.61
CA TYR A 103 11.11 -4.66 10.49
C TYR A 103 10.63 -5.19 11.87
N LEU A 104 11.37 -4.86 12.94
CA LEU A 104 11.03 -5.17 14.33
C LEU A 104 9.87 -4.33 14.90
N ASP A 105 9.55 -3.20 14.27
CA ASP A 105 8.48 -2.30 14.71
C ASP A 105 7.20 -2.48 13.88
N ILE A 106 7.21 -3.37 12.88
CA ILE A 106 6.04 -3.67 12.04
C ILE A 106 5.18 -4.73 12.74
N PHE A 107 4.01 -4.31 13.20
CA PHE A 107 3.00 -5.18 13.80
C PHE A 107 1.71 -5.14 12.97
N GLN A 108 1.05 -6.28 12.85
CA GLN A 108 -0.23 -6.34 12.15
C GLN A 108 -1.29 -5.61 12.97
N ASP A 109 -1.96 -4.63 12.37
CA ASP A 109 -3.06 -3.94 13.04
C ASP A 109 -4.25 -4.89 13.29
N PRO A 110 -5.12 -4.60 14.28
CA PRO A 110 -6.28 -5.45 14.62
C PRO A 110 -7.23 -5.72 13.45
N ASN A 111 -7.34 -4.79 12.51
CA ASN A 111 -8.22 -4.87 11.34
C ASN A 111 -7.45 -4.99 10.01
N GLU A 112 -6.12 -5.04 10.04
CA GLU A 112 -5.31 -5.14 8.83
C GLU A 112 -5.32 -6.57 8.28
N HIS A 113 -5.44 -6.66 6.95
CA HIS A 113 -5.37 -7.93 6.26
C HIS A 113 -3.96 -8.53 6.36
N TYR A 114 -3.87 -9.82 6.65
CA TYR A 114 -2.58 -10.47 6.89
C TYR A 114 -1.63 -10.35 5.70
N LEU A 115 -2.13 -10.48 4.46
CA LEU A 115 -1.31 -10.29 3.26
C LEU A 115 -0.65 -8.90 3.20
N GLN A 116 -1.40 -7.85 3.55
CA GLN A 116 -0.91 -6.47 3.52
C GLN A 116 0.21 -6.26 4.55
N PHE A 117 0.03 -6.80 5.75
CA PHE A 117 1.06 -6.84 6.78
C PHE A 117 2.33 -7.57 6.31
N ILE A 118 2.18 -8.73 5.64
CA ILE A 118 3.33 -9.50 5.13
C ILE A 118 4.06 -8.75 4.01
N GLU A 119 3.36 -8.03 3.14
CA GLU A 119 3.97 -7.21 2.09
C GLU A 119 4.83 -6.09 2.70
N GLN A 120 4.31 -5.37 3.70
CA GLN A 120 5.06 -4.32 4.42
C GLN A 120 6.28 -4.90 5.15
N LEU A 121 6.11 -6.00 5.88
CA LEU A 121 7.19 -6.67 6.59
C LEU A 121 8.28 -7.16 5.63
N SER A 122 7.89 -7.79 4.51
CA SER A 122 8.85 -8.30 3.53
C SER A 122 9.65 -7.17 2.90
N ALA A 123 9.00 -6.06 2.53
CA ALA A 123 9.68 -4.89 1.98
C ALA A 123 10.71 -4.30 2.96
N ALA A 124 10.39 -4.22 4.26
CA ALA A 124 11.31 -3.73 5.27
C ALA A 124 12.50 -4.69 5.50
N VAL A 125 12.26 -6.01 5.50
CA VAL A 125 13.32 -7.02 5.65
C VAL A 125 14.23 -7.04 4.43
N ASP A 126 13.68 -6.93 3.22
CA ASP A 126 14.46 -6.88 1.97
C ASP A 126 15.45 -5.70 1.95
N GLN A 127 15.11 -4.60 2.62
CA GLN A 127 15.99 -3.43 2.74
C GLN A 127 17.03 -3.56 3.85
N GLN A 128 16.75 -4.31 4.91
CA GLN A 128 17.57 -4.34 6.13
C GLN A 128 18.45 -5.60 6.27
N VAL A 129 18.14 -6.67 5.55
CA VAL A 129 18.80 -7.97 5.70
C VAL A 129 19.39 -8.44 4.36
N GLN A 130 20.72 -8.50 4.27
CA GLN A 130 21.40 -8.82 3.01
C GLN A 130 21.37 -10.30 2.61
N GLU A 131 21.32 -11.22 3.58
CA GLU A 131 21.43 -12.66 3.33
C GLU A 131 20.05 -13.29 3.05
N ASP A 132 19.92 -13.99 1.91
CA ASP A 132 18.64 -14.47 1.37
C ASP A 132 17.93 -15.49 2.27
N LEU A 133 18.66 -16.43 2.88
CA LEU A 133 18.08 -17.43 3.77
C LEU A 133 17.61 -16.78 5.08
N ALA A 134 18.37 -15.83 5.61
CA ALA A 134 18.04 -15.03 6.76
C ALA A 134 16.80 -14.17 6.49
N ARG A 135 16.67 -13.56 5.30
CA ARG A 135 15.44 -12.83 4.93
C ARG A 135 14.20 -13.72 5.06
N LYS A 136 14.24 -14.90 4.45
CA LYS A 136 13.12 -15.85 4.50
C LYS A 136 12.78 -16.26 5.93
N GLU A 137 13.78 -16.56 6.75
CA GLU A 137 13.55 -16.98 8.14
C GLU A 137 13.09 -15.83 9.03
N VAL A 138 13.64 -14.62 8.86
CA VAL A 138 13.23 -13.40 9.57
C VAL A 138 11.79 -13.06 9.25
N VAL A 139 11.41 -12.99 7.96
CA VAL A 139 10.02 -12.73 7.57
C VAL A 139 9.10 -13.78 8.17
N ARG A 140 9.41 -15.07 8.04
CA ARG A 140 8.57 -16.15 8.58
C ARG A 140 8.44 -16.07 10.11
N SER A 141 9.52 -15.80 10.83
CA SER A 141 9.53 -15.72 12.30
C SER A 141 8.76 -14.50 12.80
N THR A 142 9.03 -13.33 12.22
CA THR A 142 8.39 -12.07 12.59
C THR A 142 6.92 -12.06 12.18
N ALA A 143 6.57 -12.62 11.02
CA ALA A 143 5.19 -12.78 10.55
C ALA A 143 4.30 -13.45 11.59
N PHE A 144 4.77 -14.54 12.20
CA PHE A 144 4.03 -15.20 13.27
C PHE A 144 4.00 -14.39 14.57
N THR A 145 5.15 -13.84 14.98
CA THR A 145 5.31 -13.16 16.28
C THR A 145 4.52 -11.86 16.34
N HIS A 146 4.47 -11.12 15.24
CA HIS A 146 3.86 -9.79 15.13
C HIS A 146 2.44 -9.80 14.52
N ALA A 147 1.95 -10.98 14.12
CA ALA A 147 0.57 -11.17 13.71
C ALA A 147 -0.42 -10.77 14.83
N ASN A 148 -1.61 -10.35 14.42
CA ASN A 148 -2.72 -10.15 15.33
C ASN A 148 -3.27 -11.49 15.86
N GLU A 149 -4.08 -11.44 16.91
CA GLU A 149 -4.54 -12.64 17.63
C GLU A 149 -5.33 -13.61 16.77
N SER A 150 -6.15 -13.11 15.84
CA SER A 150 -6.93 -13.95 14.92
C SER A 150 -6.01 -14.73 13.97
N CYS A 151 -5.02 -14.05 13.39
CA CYS A 151 -4.07 -14.68 12.48
C CYS A 151 -3.15 -15.66 13.21
N LYS A 152 -2.68 -15.32 14.42
CA LYS A 152 -1.90 -16.23 15.28
C LYS A 152 -2.65 -17.52 15.56
N LYS A 153 -3.94 -17.44 15.92
CA LYS A 153 -4.78 -18.61 16.17
C LYS A 153 -4.94 -19.48 14.94
N ALA A 154 -5.15 -18.88 13.76
CA ALA A 154 -5.22 -19.62 12.50
C ALA A 154 -3.91 -20.36 12.21
N ILE A 155 -2.77 -19.67 12.35
CA ILE A 155 -1.43 -20.24 12.13
C ILE A 155 -1.14 -21.40 13.09
N LEU A 156 -1.57 -21.31 14.35
CA LEU A 156 -1.37 -22.37 15.34
C LEU A 156 -2.14 -23.66 15.05
N THR A 157 -3.06 -23.67 14.08
CA THR A 157 -3.73 -24.91 13.62
C THR A 157 -2.84 -25.77 12.73
N LEU A 158 -1.77 -25.19 12.16
CA LEU A 158 -0.85 -25.91 11.28
C LEU A 158 -0.04 -26.96 12.06
N PRO A 159 0.30 -28.10 11.42
CA PRO A 159 1.16 -29.11 12.02
C PRO A 159 2.56 -28.55 12.28
N LYS A 160 3.15 -28.88 13.44
CA LYS A 160 4.51 -28.40 13.80
C LYS A 160 5.64 -29.10 13.02
N LYS A 161 5.34 -30.23 12.39
CA LYS A 161 6.30 -31.06 11.64
C LYS A 161 5.67 -31.48 10.30
N PRO A 162 6.26 -31.11 9.14
CA PRO A 162 7.43 -30.24 8.99
C PRO A 162 7.18 -28.82 9.51
N LYS A 163 8.24 -28.03 9.68
CA LYS A 163 8.14 -26.65 10.15
C LYS A 163 7.28 -25.84 9.16
N PRO A 164 6.18 -25.20 9.59
CA PRO A 164 5.34 -24.40 8.70
C PRO A 164 6.11 -23.29 7.99
N THR A 165 5.83 -23.12 6.70
CA THR A 165 6.38 -22.09 5.84
C THR A 165 5.54 -20.80 5.92
N LEU A 166 6.07 -19.70 5.38
CA LEU A 166 5.29 -18.47 5.23
C LEU A 166 4.06 -18.66 4.32
N GLN A 167 4.17 -19.51 3.30
CA GLN A 167 3.07 -19.84 2.40
C GLN A 167 1.93 -20.55 3.15
N ASP A 168 2.27 -21.50 4.03
CA ASP A 168 1.28 -22.17 4.88
C ASP A 168 0.54 -21.18 5.76
N TYR A 169 1.24 -20.16 6.30
CA TYR A 169 0.62 -19.08 7.09
C TYR A 169 -0.38 -18.27 6.26
N LEU A 170 0.00 -17.85 5.05
CA LEU A 170 -0.87 -17.09 4.16
C LEU A 170 -2.13 -17.88 3.81
N GLN A 171 -1.99 -19.17 3.51
CA GLN A 171 -3.10 -20.04 3.12
C GLN A 171 -4.09 -20.26 4.28
N VAL A 172 -3.60 -20.65 5.47
CA VAL A 172 -4.48 -20.93 6.61
C VAL A 172 -5.18 -19.68 7.11
N VAL A 173 -4.51 -18.52 7.08
CA VAL A 173 -5.13 -17.26 7.50
C VAL A 173 -6.22 -16.84 6.52
N ALA A 174 -6.00 -16.96 5.21
CA ALA A 174 -7.01 -16.66 4.20
C ALA A 174 -8.25 -17.58 4.29
N GLU A 175 -8.07 -18.83 4.73
CA GLU A 175 -9.15 -19.79 4.90
C GLU A 175 -9.95 -19.56 6.20
N VAL A 176 -9.26 -19.28 7.31
CA VAL A 176 -9.84 -19.29 8.66
C VAL A 176 -10.30 -17.91 9.13
N VAL A 177 -9.67 -16.84 8.66
CA VAL A 177 -10.00 -15.47 9.10
C VAL A 177 -10.96 -14.84 8.10
N PRO A 178 -12.24 -14.63 8.46
CA PRO A 178 -13.21 -14.03 7.57
C PRO A 178 -12.79 -12.59 7.26
N VAL A 179 -12.64 -12.26 5.98
CA VAL A 179 -12.56 -10.87 5.55
C VAL A 179 -13.90 -10.22 5.91
N MET A 180 -13.88 -9.27 6.86
CA MET A 180 -15.03 -8.41 7.11
C MET A 180 -15.31 -7.59 5.84
N THR A 181 -16.19 -8.11 5.00
CA THR A 181 -16.84 -7.34 3.95
C THR A 181 -17.85 -6.40 4.60
N PRO A 182 -17.88 -5.08 4.27
CA PRO A 182 -18.97 -4.22 4.70
C PRO A 182 -20.28 -4.80 4.14
N GLY A 183 -21.18 -5.16 5.06
CA GLY A 183 -22.18 -6.19 4.84
C GLY A 183 -23.23 -5.92 3.75
N ARG A 184 -23.70 -7.01 3.15
CA ARG A 184 -25.06 -7.11 2.60
C ARG A 184 -25.96 -7.84 3.59
N PRO A 185 -27.20 -7.38 3.81
CA PRO A 185 -28.07 -7.93 4.84
C PRO A 185 -28.57 -9.33 4.45
N GLY A 186 -28.32 -10.24 5.40
CA GLY A 186 -28.85 -11.58 5.64
C GLY A 186 -29.88 -12.18 4.67
N ARG A 187 -29.54 -13.37 4.17
CA ARG A 187 -30.53 -14.39 3.84
C ARG A 187 -30.34 -15.57 4.79
N ARG A 188 -31.24 -15.67 5.76
CA ARG A 188 -31.43 -16.85 6.59
C ARG A 188 -32.09 -17.91 5.72
N ASP A 189 -31.35 -18.93 5.33
CA ASP A 189 -31.94 -20.14 4.76
C ASP A 189 -31.84 -21.25 5.82
N HIS A 190 -32.99 -21.51 6.44
CA HIS A 190 -33.24 -22.63 7.32
C HIS A 190 -33.28 -23.91 6.49
N HIS A 191 -32.47 -24.92 6.83
CA HIS A 191 -32.73 -26.28 6.37
C HIS A 191 -32.63 -27.29 7.52
N HIS A 192 -33.66 -28.12 7.57
CA HIS A 192 -34.05 -29.05 8.61
C HIS A 192 -33.03 -30.17 8.84
N GLN A 193 -32.83 -30.54 10.10
CA GLN A 193 -32.40 -31.90 10.46
C GLN A 193 -33.46 -32.52 11.37
N MET A 194 -34.12 -33.58 10.87
CA MET A 194 -35.00 -34.45 11.63
C MET A 194 -34.17 -35.45 12.43
N VAL A 195 -34.48 -35.59 13.71
CA VAL A 195 -34.19 -36.81 14.49
C VAL A 195 -35.42 -37.08 15.35
N GLY A 196 -35.99 -38.28 15.21
CA GLY A 196 -37.20 -38.69 15.92
C GLY A 196 -36.92 -39.36 17.26
N ALA A 197 -37.93 -39.36 18.14
CA ALA A 197 -38.42 -40.54 18.87
C ALA A 197 -39.56 -40.16 19.86
N THR A 198 -40.71 -40.81 19.65
CA THR A 198 -41.66 -41.42 20.61
C THR A 198 -42.30 -40.62 21.77
N ALA A 199 -43.63 -40.50 21.65
CA ALA A 199 -44.72 -40.81 22.60
C ALA A 199 -44.72 -40.26 24.03
N ALA A 200 -45.72 -39.40 24.35
CA ALA A 200 -46.89 -39.73 25.18
C ALA A 200 -47.58 -38.47 25.80
N THR A 201 -48.90 -38.39 25.58
CA THR A 201 -49.95 -38.00 26.55
C THR A 201 -50.12 -36.54 27.03
N GLU A 202 -51.21 -35.94 26.52
CA GLU A 202 -52.26 -35.11 27.15
C GLU A 202 -51.97 -33.77 27.90
N THR A 203 -52.71 -32.76 27.41
CA THR A 203 -53.07 -31.38 27.84
C THR A 203 -53.55 -31.18 29.31
N PRO A 204 -53.90 -29.95 29.79
CA PRO A 204 -53.66 -28.57 29.29
C PRO A 204 -53.29 -27.50 30.37
N ALA A 205 -52.88 -26.33 29.86
CA ALA A 205 -53.16 -24.95 30.32
C ALA A 205 -52.96 -24.52 31.79
N MET A 206 -52.19 -23.44 31.99
CA MET A 206 -52.63 -22.30 32.79
C MET A 206 -51.80 -21.02 32.52
N THR A 207 -52.53 -19.93 32.53
CA THR A 207 -52.27 -18.52 32.18
C THR A 207 -51.24 -17.83 33.11
N PRO A 208 -50.70 -16.64 32.73
CA PRO A 208 -51.30 -15.42 33.27
C PRO A 208 -51.47 -14.25 32.27
N THR A 209 -52.64 -13.63 32.41
CA THR A 209 -53.11 -12.28 32.04
C THR A 209 -52.24 -11.16 32.68
N PRO A 210 -52.51 -9.85 32.43
CA PRO A 210 -52.72 -9.13 31.18
C PRO A 210 -51.79 -7.90 31.04
N ARG A 211 -51.51 -7.49 29.79
CA ARG A 211 -50.99 -6.16 29.47
C ARG A 211 -52.09 -5.11 29.60
N THR A 212 -51.71 -3.89 30.00
CA THR A 212 -52.48 -2.66 29.66
C THR A 212 -51.58 -1.66 28.92
N PRO A 213 -52.11 -0.91 27.93
CA PRO A 213 -51.33 -0.17 26.94
C PRO A 213 -51.50 1.36 27.01
N GLY A 214 -50.57 2.09 26.40
CA GLY A 214 -50.67 3.52 26.07
C GLY A 214 -49.30 4.19 26.07
N GLN A 215 -48.57 4.20 24.94
CA GLN A 215 -48.50 5.31 23.96
C GLN A 215 -47.93 6.62 24.59
N MET A 216 -46.94 7.32 24.05
CA MET A 216 -46.44 7.44 22.68
C MET A 216 -45.02 8.04 22.69
N ARG A 217 -44.27 7.71 21.63
CA ARG A 217 -42.94 8.21 21.24
C ARG A 217 -42.80 9.74 21.30
N GLN A 218 -41.60 10.21 21.68
CA GLN A 218 -40.90 11.26 20.93
C GLN A 218 -39.37 11.05 21.03
N SER A 219 -38.76 10.89 19.86
CA SER A 219 -37.31 10.84 19.64
C SER A 219 -36.67 12.21 19.77
N SER A 220 -35.42 12.24 20.23
CA SER A 220 -34.31 13.15 19.87
C SER A 220 -33.53 13.61 21.10
N ARG A 221 -32.37 12.99 21.36
CA ARG A 221 -31.27 13.63 22.11
C ARG A 221 -29.94 13.18 21.50
N GLY A 222 -29.27 14.13 20.84
CA GLY A 222 -27.89 14.00 20.37
C GLY A 222 -26.89 13.89 21.54
N PRO A 223 -25.59 13.82 21.24
CA PRO A 223 -24.54 13.50 22.20
C PRO A 223 -24.22 14.71 23.09
N ALA A 224 -25.10 15.05 24.02
CA ALA A 224 -25.00 16.25 24.84
C ALA A 224 -24.37 16.00 26.23
N ASP A 225 -23.34 15.15 26.35
CA ASP A 225 -22.73 14.96 27.67
C ASP A 225 -21.23 14.64 27.72
N ARG A 226 -20.50 14.71 26.60
CA ARG A 226 -19.04 14.58 26.62
C ARG A 226 -18.38 15.96 26.70
N PRO A 227 -17.48 16.20 27.67
CA PRO A 227 -16.74 17.46 27.77
C PRO A 227 -15.73 17.62 26.62
N CYS A 228 -15.46 18.85 26.20
CA CYS A 228 -14.47 19.16 25.17
C CYS A 228 -13.07 18.64 25.57
N ALA A 229 -12.38 17.95 24.66
CA ALA A 229 -11.09 17.31 24.93
C ALA A 229 -9.94 18.31 25.19
N LEU A 230 -10.10 19.58 24.82
CA LEU A 230 -9.10 20.62 25.00
C LEU A 230 -9.26 21.41 26.30
N CYS A 231 -10.49 21.60 26.79
CA CYS A 231 -10.76 22.47 27.94
C CYS A 231 -11.66 21.88 29.03
N GLY A 232 -12.27 20.71 28.81
CA GLY A 232 -13.09 20.00 29.80
C GLY A 232 -14.49 20.56 30.06
N LYS A 233 -14.93 21.64 29.38
CA LYS A 233 -16.26 22.23 29.56
C LYS A 233 -17.29 21.64 28.59
N LYS A 234 -18.56 21.58 29.03
CA LYS A 234 -19.70 21.15 28.21
C LYS A 234 -20.24 22.34 27.40
N GLY A 235 -20.75 22.08 26.18
CA GLY A 235 -21.48 23.07 25.38
C GLY A 235 -20.77 23.62 24.12
N HIS A 236 -19.59 23.13 23.77
CA HIS A 236 -18.89 23.48 22.52
C HIS A 236 -17.96 22.34 22.07
N TRP A 237 -17.57 22.35 20.79
CA TRP A 237 -16.80 21.28 20.16
C TRP A 237 -15.69 21.83 19.25
N TRP A 238 -14.80 22.67 19.79
CA TRP A 238 -13.49 23.02 19.21
C TRP A 238 -12.64 23.76 20.26
#